data_AF-A0AA95ER00-F1
#
_entry.id   AF-A0AA95ER00-F1
#
_cell.length_a   1.000
_cell.length_b   1.000
_cell.length_c   1.000
_cell.angle_alpha   90.00
_cell.angle_beta   90.00
_cell.angle_gamma   90.00
#
_symmetry.space_group_name_H-M   'P 1'
#
loop_
_entity.id
_entity.type
_entity.pdbx_description
1 polymer ?
#
loop_
_entity_poly.entity_id
_entity_poly.type
_entity_poly.pdbx_seq_one_letter_code
_entity_poly.pdbx_strand_id
1 'polypeptide(L)'
;MTTKTFEFTSTNRAEKIVTQGCKPDTKQFEDWLTKVVLPSIRKDGAYFAGEEKVTKAEMSEDELILKAMSILQRKVERLALLKSERSVR
;
A
#
# COMPACT_ATOMS: atom_id res chain seq x y z
N MET A 1 -1.80 21.04 -15.61
CA MET A 1 -1.90 19.77 -14.86
C MET A 1 -0.54 19.51 -14.24
N THR A 2 -0.38 19.82 -12.96
CA THR A 2 0.94 19.77 -12.29
C THR A 2 1.17 18.38 -11.74
N THR A 3 2.06 17.61 -12.37
CA THR A 3 2.51 16.30 -11.89
C THR A 3 3.23 16.50 -10.57
N LYS A 4 2.71 15.95 -9.47
CA LYS A 4 3.39 15.98 -8.17
C LYS A 4 4.24 14.72 -8.04
N THR A 5 5.55 14.91 -8.12
CA THR A 5 6.55 13.88 -7.84
C THR A 5 6.60 13.64 -6.33
N PHE A 6 6.45 12.40 -5.90
CA PHE A 6 6.60 11.98 -4.52
C PHE A 6 7.99 11.35 -4.39
N GLU A 7 8.92 12.01 -3.70
CA GLU A 7 10.27 11.48 -3.47
C GLU A 7 10.33 10.86 -2.08
N PHE A 8 10.54 9.55 -2.02
CA PHE A 8 10.80 8.82 -0.78
C PHE A 8 12.31 8.73 -0.58
N THR A 9 12.88 9.59 0.26
CA THR A 9 14.29 9.51 0.64
C THR A 9 14.43 8.64 1.88
N SER A 10 14.84 7.40 1.66
CA SER A 10 15.21 6.45 2.73
C SER A 10 16.54 6.86 3.35
N THR A 11 16.53 7.85 4.25
CA THR A 11 17.66 8.07 5.15
C THR A 11 17.14 8.05 6.58
N ASN A 12 17.75 7.18 7.37
CA ASN A 12 17.41 6.81 8.72
C ASN A 12 17.15 8.03 9.62
N ARG A 13 16.05 7.99 10.41
CA ARG A 13 15.65 8.89 11.51
C ARG A 13 14.80 10.11 11.11
N ALA A 14 13.50 9.99 11.42
CA ALA A 14 12.39 10.94 11.19
C ALA A 14 11.88 11.00 9.74
N GLU A 15 10.80 10.26 9.47
CA GLU A 15 10.02 10.35 8.24
C GLU A 15 9.36 11.72 8.15
N LYS A 16 10.04 12.67 7.52
CA LYS A 16 9.45 13.97 7.19
C LYS A 16 8.67 13.82 5.89
N ILE A 17 7.37 13.55 5.98
CA ILE A 17 6.47 13.63 4.84
C ILE A 17 6.33 15.13 4.48
N VAL A 18 6.91 15.55 3.35
CA VAL A 18 6.82 16.94 2.88
C VAL A 18 5.68 17.06 1.88
N THR A 19 4.47 17.27 2.37
CA THR A 19 3.28 17.60 1.58
C THR A 19 3.28 19.10 1.26
N GLN A 20 3.87 19.50 0.13
CA GLN A 20 3.72 20.87 -0.38
C GLN A 20 2.29 21.09 -0.89
N GLY A 21 1.39 21.49 0.00
CA GLY A 21 0.07 21.98 -0.33
C GLY A 21 -0.91 21.86 0.84
N CYS A 22 -1.38 23.00 1.33
CA CYS A 22 -2.49 23.11 2.29
C CYS A 22 -3.83 22.82 1.62
N LYS A 23 -4.01 21.63 1.03
CA LYS A 23 -5.34 21.15 0.64
C LYS A 23 -5.87 20.29 1.79
N PRO A 24 -7.16 20.38 2.14
CA PRO A 24 -7.72 19.53 3.20
C PRO A 24 -7.52 18.04 2.89
N ASP A 25 -7.56 17.67 1.61
CA ASP A 25 -7.37 16.29 1.13
C ASP A 25 -5.95 15.75 1.39
N THR A 26 -4.91 16.60 1.36
CA THR A 26 -3.53 16.15 1.62
C THR A 26 -3.30 15.86 3.09
N LYS A 27 -3.99 16.56 3.99
CA LYS A 27 -3.89 16.31 5.43
C LYS A 27 -4.52 14.98 5.83
N GLN A 28 -5.69 14.65 5.27
CA GLN A 28 -6.34 13.35 5.53
C GLN A 28 -5.49 12.18 5.04
N PHE A 29 -4.86 12.33 3.88
CA PHE A 29 -3.96 11.31 3.35
C PHE A 29 -2.70 11.13 4.21
N GLU A 30 -2.08 12.23 4.65
CA GLU A 30 -0.93 12.21 5.54
C GLU A 30 -1.26 11.60 6.91
N ASP A 31 -2.42 11.95 7.47
CA ASP A 31 -2.94 11.34 8.70
C ASP A 31 -3.15 9.83 8.54
N TRP A 32 -3.77 9.40 7.44
CA TRP A 32 -3.97 7.98 7.14
C TRP A 32 -2.64 7.23 6.99
N LEU A 33 -1.68 7.79 6.26
CA LEU A 33 -0.34 7.20 6.13
C LEU A 33 0.35 7.04 7.48
N THR A 34 0.34 8.10 8.30
CA THR A 34 1.12 8.14 9.54
C THR A 34 0.49 7.32 10.66
N LYS A 35 -0.84 7.22 10.71
CA LYS A 35 -1.57 6.52 11.79
C LYS A 35 -1.94 5.09 11.46
N VAL A 36 -2.04 4.74 10.17
CA VAL A 36 -2.50 3.41 9.73
C VAL A 36 -1.38 2.68 9.00
N VAL A 37 -0.90 3.23 7.88
CA VAL A 37 -0.03 2.50 6.96
C VAL A 37 1.37 2.30 7.53
N LEU A 38 2.02 3.37 7.98
CA LEU A 38 3.40 3.32 8.47
C LEU A 38 3.54 2.47 9.75
N PRO A 39 2.62 2.54 10.73
CA PRO A 39 2.64 1.61 11.86
C PRO A 39 2.50 0.14 11.45
N SER A 40 1.59 -0.22 10.54
CA SER A 40 1.45 -1.60 10.03
C SER A 40 2.74 -2.06 9.34
N ILE A 41 3.32 -1.25 8.46
CA ILE A 41 4.59 -1.59 7.79
C ILE A 41 5.73 -1.77 8.80
N ARG A 42 5.81 -0.93 9.84
CA ARG A 42 6.85 -1.07 10.88
C ARG A 42 6.69 -2.34 11.72
N LYS A 43 5.45 -2.81 11.91
CA LYS A 43 5.15 -3.99 12.72
C LYS A 43 5.30 -5.28 11.91
N ASP A 44 4.64 -5.35 10.77
CA ASP A 44 4.44 -6.58 10.00
C ASP A 44 5.24 -6.59 8.68
N GLY A 45 5.91 -5.48 8.35
CA GLY A 45 6.73 -5.35 7.12
C GLY A 45 5.90 -5.08 5.86
N ALA A 46 4.57 -5.07 5.97
CA ALA A 46 3.65 -4.85 4.86
C ALA A 46 2.37 -4.16 5.35
N TYR A 47 1.64 -3.57 4.41
CA TYR A 47 0.28 -3.08 4.62
C TYR A 47 -0.62 -3.65 3.54
N PHE A 48 -1.74 -4.26 3.94
CA PHE A 48 -2.74 -4.76 3.00
C PHE A 48 -3.96 -3.85 3.02
N ALA A 49 -4.40 -3.36 1.86
CA ALA A 49 -5.61 -2.55 1.78
C ALA A 49 -6.83 -3.37 2.25
N GLY A 50 -7.48 -2.92 3.33
CA GLY A 50 -8.55 -3.66 4.01
C GLY A 50 -8.15 -4.25 5.35
N GLU A 51 -6.87 -4.20 5.74
CA GLU A 51 -6.38 -4.57 7.08
C GLU A 51 -7.03 -3.71 8.17
N GLU A 52 -7.40 -2.47 7.85
CA GLU A 52 -8.16 -1.60 8.76
C GLU A 52 -9.54 -2.14 9.12
N LYS A 53 -10.09 -3.09 8.35
CA LYS A 53 -11.37 -3.72 8.64
C LYS A 53 -11.23 -4.85 9.65
N VAL A 54 -10.08 -5.52 9.67
CA VAL A 54 -9.76 -6.54 10.68
C VAL A 54 -9.58 -5.88 12.03
N THR A 55 -8.83 -4.77 12.10
CA THR A 55 -8.64 -4.02 13.36
C THR A 55 -9.94 -3.39 13.88
N LYS A 56 -10.92 -3.13 13.02
CA LYS A 56 -12.27 -2.67 13.38
C LYS A 56 -13.27 -3.80 13.66
N ALA A 57 -12.83 -5.06 13.65
CA ALA A 57 -13.66 -6.25 13.79
C ALA A 57 -14.79 -6.37 12.74
N GLU A 58 -14.67 -5.68 11.60
CA GLU A 58 -15.57 -5.79 10.45
C GLU A 58 -15.23 -7.00 9.56
N MET A 59 -14.05 -7.59 9.74
CA MET A 59 -13.51 -8.71 8.95
C MET A 59 -12.65 -9.61 9.85
N SER A 60 -12.67 -10.93 9.64
CA SER A 60 -11.75 -11.83 10.35
C SER A 60 -10.36 -11.85 9.71
N GLU A 61 -9.34 -12.20 10.48
CA GLU A 61 -7.98 -12.40 9.96
C GLU A 61 -7.94 -13.45 8.84
N ASP A 62 -8.71 -14.53 8.98
CA ASP A 62 -8.82 -15.59 7.97
C ASP A 62 -9.37 -15.07 6.63
N GLU A 63 -10.38 -14.20 6.68
CA GLU A 63 -10.96 -13.59 5.48
C GLU A 63 -9.95 -12.68 4.77
N LEU A 64 -9.16 -11.93 5.54
CA LEU A 64 -8.09 -11.10 5.00
C LEU A 64 -7.01 -11.95 4.31
N ILE A 65 -6.59 -13.06 4.93
CA ILE A 65 -5.61 -13.99 4.37
C ILE A 65 -6.14 -14.61 3.06
N LEU A 66 -7.38 -15.09 3.05
CA LEU A 66 -8.02 -15.66 1.83
C LEU A 66 -8.06 -14.64 0.69
N LYS A 67 -8.37 -13.39 1.01
CA LYS A 67 -8.37 -12.29 0.03
C LYS A 67 -6.96 -12.01 -0.49
N ALA A 68 -5.95 -12.00 0.38
CA ALA A 68 -4.55 -11.84 -0.01
C ALA A 68 -4.09 -12.96 -0.95
N MET A 69 -4.39 -14.22 -0.63
CA MET A 69 -4.08 -15.39 -1.48
C MET A 69 -4.73 -15.26 -2.86
N SER A 70 -6.00 -14.86 -2.90
CA SER A 70 -6.74 -14.64 -4.16
C SER A 70 -6.10 -13.54 -5.02
N ILE A 71 -5.60 -12.47 -4.41
CA ILE A 71 -4.88 -11.40 -5.11
C ILE A 71 -3.54 -11.90 -5.65
N LEU A 72 -2.78 -12.65 -4.85
CA LEU A 72 -1.50 -13.21 -5.26
C LEU A 72 -1.65 -14.14 -6.45
N GLN A 73 -2.65 -15.03 -6.42
CA GLN A 73 -2.94 -15.96 -7.51
C GLN A 73 -3.19 -15.21 -8.84
N ARG A 74 -4.06 -14.20 -8.82
CA ARG A 74 -4.32 -13.35 -10.00
C ARG A 74 -3.08 -12.62 -10.51
N LYS A 75 -2.18 -12.20 -9.61
CA LYS A 75 -0.91 -11.57 -10.00
C LYS A 75 0.03 -12.58 -10.66
N VAL A 76 0.12 -13.80 -10.14
CA VAL A 76 0.93 -14.88 -10.72
C VAL A 76 0.46 -15.21 -12.14
N GLU A 77 -0.85 -15.39 -12.34
CA GLU A 77 -1.46 -15.66 -13.65
C GLU A 77 -1.16 -14.54 -14.65
N ARG A 78 -1.37 -13.28 -14.25
CA ARG A 78 -1.05 -12.11 -15.08
C ARG A 78 0.44 -12.07 -15.47
N LEU A 79 1.34 -12.33 -14.52
CA LEU A 79 2.78 -12.33 -14.79
C LEU A 79 3.19 -13.48 -15.72
N ALA A 80 2.55 -14.64 -15.62
CA ALA A 80 2.78 -15.75 -16.53
C ALA A 80 2.43 -15.36 -17.98
N LEU A 81 1.27 -14.73 -18.19
CA LEU A 81 0.85 -14.22 -19.51
C LEU A 81 1.83 -13.17 -20.07
N LEU A 82 2.21 -12.19 -19.24
CA LEU A 82 3.16 -11.15 -19.65
C LEU A 82 4.57 -11.69 -19.93
N LYS A 83 4.95 -12.82 -19.32
CA LYS A 83 6.22 -13.50 -19.62
C LYS A 83 6.13 -14.29 -20.92
N SER A 84 5.02 -15.00 -21.17
CA SER A 84 4.84 -15.69 -22.45
C SER A 84 4.79 -14.70 -23.62
N GLU A 85 4.12 -13.55 -23.46
CA GLU A 85 4.07 -12.51 -24.49
C GLU A 85 5.44 -11.86 -24.76
N ARG A 86 6.26 -11.68 -23.71
CA ARG A 86 7.64 -11.16 -23.85
C ARG A 86 8.61 -12.16 -24.45
N SER A 87 8.40 -13.46 -24.25
CA SER A 87 9.27 -14.50 -24.80
C SER A 87 9.06 -14.74 -26.30
N VAL A 88 7.97 -14.22 -26.87
CA VAL A 88 7.62 -14.37 -28.30
C VAL A 88 8.04 -13.13 -29.13
N ARG A 89 8.51 -12.06 -28.47
CA ARG A 89 9.11 -10.87 -29.09
C ARG A 89 10.62 -10.94 -29.05
#